data_AF-A0A6S6TQL2-F1
#
_entry.id   AF-A0A6S6TQL2-F1
#
_cell.length_a   1.000
_cell.length_b   1.000
_cell.length_c   1.000
_cell.angle_alpha   90.00
_cell.angle_beta   90.00
_cell.angle_gamma   90.00
#
_symmetry.space_group_name_H-M   'P 1'
#
loop_
_entity.id
_entity.type
_entity.pdbx_description
1 polymer ?
#
loop_
_entity_poly.entity_id
_entity_poly.type
_entity_poly.pdbx_seq_one_letter_code
_entity_poly.pdbx_strand_id
1 'polypeptide(L)'
;MSEHNTLKRHKTVAVNVAGVVVGGDAPVVVQSMTNTDTADVVRTAMQCAELAQAGSELVRITVNTLEAAQAVPEIVERLDKMGCPVPLIGDFHYNGHKLLASVPECAQTLAKYRINPGNVGRGKRR
;
A
#
# COMPACT_ATOMS: atom_id res chain seq x y z
N MET A 1 20.21 4.32 -34.55
CA MET A 1 19.95 3.79 -33.20
C MET A 1 20.18 4.94 -32.24
N SER A 2 19.12 5.52 -31.67
CA SER A 2 19.24 6.66 -30.76
C SER A 2 19.85 6.18 -29.45
N GLU A 3 20.98 6.75 -29.05
CA GLU A 3 21.54 6.56 -27.71
C GLU A 3 20.50 7.02 -26.68
N HIS A 4 19.90 6.06 -25.98
CA HIS A 4 19.16 6.37 -24.78
C HIS A 4 20.19 6.76 -23.72
N ASN A 5 20.19 8.04 -23.36
CA ASN A 5 20.97 8.57 -22.25
C ASN A 5 20.54 7.81 -20.98
N THR A 6 21.29 6.76 -20.62
CA THR A 6 21.04 5.96 -19.43
C THR A 6 21.29 6.84 -18.21
N LEU A 7 20.22 7.42 -17.67
CA LEU A 7 20.26 8.20 -16.44
C LEU A 7 20.88 7.34 -15.34
N LYS A 8 21.95 7.84 -14.71
CA LYS A 8 22.60 7.17 -13.58
C LYS A 8 21.63 7.17 -12.39
N ARG A 9 21.16 5.99 -11.98
CA ARG A 9 20.27 5.85 -10.82
C ARG A 9 20.97 6.27 -9.52
N HIS A 10 20.21 6.93 -8.65
CA HIS A 10 20.67 7.26 -7.30
C HIS A 10 20.81 5.97 -6.46
N LYS A 11 21.94 5.81 -5.76
CA LYS A 11 22.18 4.64 -4.91
C LYS A 11 21.30 4.73 -3.66
N THR A 12 20.49 3.71 -3.41
CA THR A 12 19.59 3.65 -2.27
C THR A 12 19.69 2.30 -1.56
N VAL A 13 19.22 2.26 -0.31
CA VAL A 13 19.00 0.99 0.40
C VAL A 13 17.80 0.29 -0.22
N ALA A 14 17.93 -1.01 -0.47
CA ALA A 14 16.82 -1.83 -0.93
C ALA A 14 15.84 -2.14 0.21
N VAL A 15 14.55 -1.99 -0.04
CA VAL A 15 13.47 -2.28 0.91
C VAL A 15 12.56 -3.35 0.30
N ASN A 16 12.38 -4.46 1.00
CA ASN A 16 11.46 -5.52 0.61
C ASN A 16 10.04 -5.18 1.08
N VAL A 17 9.08 -5.16 0.16
CA VAL A 17 7.64 -5.01 0.40
C VAL A 17 6.97 -6.30 -0.06
N ALA A 18 6.86 -7.28 0.85
CA ALA A 18 6.26 -8.59 0.59
C ALA A 18 6.74 -9.28 -0.71
N GLY A 19 8.05 -9.27 -0.95
CA GLY A 19 8.69 -9.86 -2.13
C GLY A 19 9.01 -8.86 -3.24
N VAL A 20 8.38 -7.68 -3.26
CA VAL A 20 8.68 -6.61 -4.21
C VAL A 20 9.81 -5.73 -3.64
N VAL A 21 10.95 -5.68 -4.33
CA VAL A 21 12.12 -4.92 -3.87
C VAL A 21 12.10 -3.51 -4.43
N VAL A 22 12.09 -2.50 -3.56
CA VAL A 22 12.13 -1.08 -3.91
C VAL A 22 13.51 -0.50 -3.58
N GLY A 23 14.18 0.09 -4.56
CA GLY A 23 15.50 0.70 -4.40
C GLY A 23 16.65 -0.29 -4.62
N GLY A 24 17.88 0.15 -4.31
CA GLY A 24 19.10 -0.57 -4.72
C GLY A 24 19.21 -0.64 -6.24
N ASP A 25 19.50 -1.84 -6.74
CA ASP A 25 19.61 -2.12 -8.18
C ASP A 25 18.32 -2.67 -8.79
N ALA A 26 17.23 -2.74 -8.02
CA ALA A 26 15.94 -3.21 -8.51
C ALA A 26 15.34 -2.24 -9.57
N PRO A 27 14.51 -2.75 -10.50
CA PRO A 27 13.74 -1.90 -11.42
C PRO A 27 12.91 -0.81 -10.71
N VAL A 28 12.46 0.22 -11.46
CA VAL A 28 11.49 1.16 -10.87
C VAL A 28 10.18 0.40 -10.72
N VAL A 29 9.68 0.30 -9.50
CA VAL A 29 8.40 -0.35 -9.19
C VAL A 29 7.25 0.60 -9.51
N VAL A 30 6.28 0.11 -10.29
CA VAL A 30 5.03 0.82 -10.56
C VAL A 30 4.04 0.55 -9.43
N GLN A 31 3.47 1.61 -8.86
CA GLN A 31 2.46 1.51 -7.82
C GLN A 31 1.29 2.45 -8.10
N SER A 32 0.11 2.10 -7.60
CA SER A 32 -1.12 2.87 -7.75
C SER A 32 -1.89 2.95 -6.44
N MET A 33 -3.04 3.62 -6.45
CA MET A 33 -3.91 3.75 -5.29
C MET A 33 -5.37 3.62 -5.71
N THR A 34 -6.16 2.88 -4.93
CA THR A 34 -7.60 2.79 -5.13
C THR A 34 -8.28 4.14 -4.85
N ASN A 35 -9.49 4.28 -5.38
CA ASN A 35 -10.39 5.41 -5.11
C ASN A 35 -11.78 4.95 -4.62
N THR A 36 -11.96 3.67 -4.36
CA THR A 36 -13.14 3.08 -3.71
C THR A 36 -13.14 3.36 -2.22
N ASP A 37 -14.30 3.24 -1.59
CA ASP A 37 -14.37 3.15 -0.14
C ASP A 37 -13.82 1.77 0.29
N THR A 38 -12.74 1.75 1.07
CA THR A 38 -12.11 0.52 1.54
C THR A 38 -13.09 -0.35 2.34
N ALA A 39 -14.10 0.22 2.99
CA ALA A 39 -15.13 -0.56 3.68
C ALA A 39 -16.00 -1.39 2.70
N ASP A 40 -16.06 -1.01 1.42
CA ASP A 40 -16.61 -1.84 0.34
C ASP A 40 -15.53 -2.84 -0.11
N VAL A 41 -15.45 -3.96 0.62
CA VAL A 41 -14.51 -5.06 0.41
C VAL A 41 -14.53 -5.62 -1.01
N VAL A 42 -15.72 -5.74 -1.62
CA VAL A 42 -15.86 -6.32 -2.96
C VAL A 42 -15.32 -5.36 -4.00
N ARG A 43 -15.80 -4.11 -3.99
CA ARG A 43 -15.40 -3.12 -4.98
C ARG A 43 -13.92 -2.78 -4.87
N THR A 44 -13.39 -2.72 -3.64
CA THR A 44 -11.97 -2.45 -3.40
C THR A 44 -11.09 -3.61 -3.85
N ALA A 45 -11.44 -4.86 -3.54
CA ALA A 45 -10.69 -6.03 -4.02
C ALA A 45 -10.69 -6.10 -5.56
N MET A 46 -11.83 -5.86 -6.21
CA MET A 46 -11.92 -5.79 -7.67
C MET A 46 -11.01 -4.71 -8.26
N GLN A 47 -11.05 -3.49 -7.74
CA GLN A 47 -10.19 -2.42 -8.24
C GLN A 47 -8.70 -2.70 -7.98
N CYS A 48 -8.34 -3.30 -6.85
CA CYS A 48 -6.97 -3.75 -6.60
C CYS A 48 -6.50 -4.76 -7.67
N ALA A 49 -7.35 -5.74 -8.02
CA ALA A 49 -7.04 -6.71 -9.06
C ALA A 49 -6.94 -6.06 -10.45
N GLU A 50 -7.83 -5.13 -10.80
CA GLU A 50 -7.79 -4.36 -12.05
C GLU A 50 -6.48 -3.57 -12.18
N LEU A 51 -6.07 -2.89 -11.10
CA LEU A 51 -4.81 -2.13 -11.05
C LEU A 51 -3.60 -3.05 -11.20
N ALA A 52 -3.60 -4.21 -10.53
CA ALA A 52 -2.54 -5.19 -10.65
C ALA A 52 -2.45 -5.77 -12.07
N GLN A 53 -3.59 -6.12 -12.68
CA GLN A 53 -3.66 -6.60 -14.05
C GLN A 53 -3.19 -5.55 -15.07
N ALA A 54 -3.41 -4.27 -14.79
CA ALA A 54 -2.89 -3.16 -15.58
C ALA A 54 -1.37 -2.91 -15.41
N GLY A 55 -0.71 -3.65 -14.51
CA GLY A 55 0.74 -3.60 -14.29
C GLY A 55 1.17 -2.91 -12.99
N SER A 56 0.25 -2.63 -12.06
CA SER A 56 0.62 -2.12 -10.73
C SER A 56 1.21 -3.23 -9.87
N GLU A 57 2.49 -3.11 -9.51
CA GLU A 57 3.20 -4.11 -8.71
C GLU A 57 2.88 -3.98 -7.20
N LEU A 58 2.42 -2.81 -6.77
CA LEU A 58 1.95 -2.52 -5.41
C LEU A 58 0.67 -1.69 -5.48
N VAL A 59 -0.29 -1.95 -4.59
CA VAL A 59 -1.55 -1.16 -4.56
C VAL A 59 -1.75 -0.54 -3.18
N ARG A 60 -2.03 0.76 -3.15
CA ARG A 60 -2.34 1.48 -1.91
C ARG A 60 -3.84 1.63 -1.73
N ILE A 61 -4.31 1.48 -0.49
CA ILE A 61 -5.70 1.68 -0.09
C ILE A 61 -5.77 2.66 1.09
N THR A 62 -6.84 3.47 1.16
CA THR A 62 -7.04 4.38 2.32
C THR A 62 -7.49 3.57 3.53
N VAL A 63 -6.91 3.83 4.70
CA VAL A 63 -7.35 3.23 5.98
C VAL A 63 -7.54 4.36 7.00
N ASN A 64 -8.72 4.95 7.01
CA ASN A 64 -9.06 6.15 7.81
C ASN A 64 -10.21 5.92 8.80
N THR A 65 -10.92 4.80 8.72
CA THR A 65 -12.00 4.41 9.64
C THR A 65 -11.78 3.02 10.22
N LEU A 66 -12.55 2.67 11.25
CA LEU A 66 -12.48 1.35 11.86
C LEU A 66 -12.96 0.27 10.89
N GLU A 67 -14.02 0.57 10.13
CA GLU A 67 -14.62 -0.31 9.14
C GLU A 67 -13.64 -0.57 7.99
N ALA A 68 -12.95 0.47 7.51
CA ALA A 68 -11.89 0.32 6.51
C ALA A 68 -10.73 -0.55 7.03
N ALA A 69 -10.34 -0.41 8.30
CA ALA A 69 -9.31 -1.25 8.90
C ALA A 69 -9.77 -2.72 9.01
N GLN A 70 -11.00 -2.96 9.45
CA GLN A 70 -11.59 -4.30 9.55
C GLN A 70 -11.79 -4.97 8.19
N ALA A 71 -11.95 -4.20 7.11
CA ALA A 71 -12.09 -4.71 5.75
C ALA A 71 -10.78 -5.25 5.14
N VAL A 72 -9.61 -4.80 5.61
CA VAL A 72 -8.32 -5.14 4.98
C VAL A 72 -8.05 -6.65 4.89
N PRO A 73 -8.24 -7.47 5.95
CA PRO A 73 -8.03 -8.92 5.86
C PRO A 73 -8.88 -9.58 4.79
N GLU A 74 -10.15 -9.19 4.68
CA GLU A 74 -11.07 -9.76 3.69
C GLU A 74 -10.68 -9.35 2.26
N ILE A 75 -10.21 -8.10 2.05
CA ILE A 75 -9.74 -7.66 0.74
C ILE A 75 -8.54 -8.50 0.28
N VAL A 76 -7.57 -8.76 1.16
CA VAL A 76 -6.41 -9.61 0.84
C VAL A 76 -6.84 -11.05 0.58
N GLU A 77 -7.72 -11.62 1.41
CA GLU A 77 -8.24 -12.98 1.17
C GLU A 77 -8.96 -13.09 -0.18
N ARG A 78 -9.72 -12.07 -0.58
CA ARG A 78 -10.37 -12.03 -1.90
C ARG A 78 -9.37 -11.96 -3.04
N LEU A 79 -8.32 -11.14 -2.91
CA LEU A 79 -7.23 -11.05 -3.88
C LEU A 79 -6.48 -12.39 -4.03
N ASP A 80 -6.22 -13.07 -2.92
CA ASP A 80 -5.62 -14.41 -2.92
C ASP A 80 -6.52 -15.43 -3.63
N LYS A 81 -7.82 -15.41 -3.34
CA LYS A 81 -8.83 -16.27 -4.02
C LYS A 81 -8.94 -15.96 -5.51
N MET A 82 -8.67 -14.73 -5.94
CA MET A 82 -8.61 -14.34 -7.35
C MET A 82 -7.29 -14.75 -8.02
N GLY A 83 -6.32 -15.30 -7.29
CA GLY A 83 -4.98 -15.58 -7.80
C GLY A 83 -4.16 -14.30 -8.09
N CYS A 84 -4.52 -13.19 -7.44
CA CYS A 84 -3.90 -11.87 -7.61
C CYS A 84 -3.35 -11.33 -6.28
N PRO A 85 -2.30 -11.96 -5.70
CA PRO A 85 -1.78 -11.59 -4.39
C PRO A 85 -0.91 -10.32 -4.44
N VAL A 86 -1.44 -9.23 -4.99
CA VAL A 86 -0.74 -7.94 -5.08
C VAL A 86 -0.56 -7.35 -3.66
N PRO A 87 0.65 -6.92 -3.27
CA PRO A 87 0.87 -6.38 -1.92
C PRO A 87 0.09 -5.09 -1.69
N LEU A 88 -0.65 -5.05 -0.58
CA LEU A 88 -1.43 -3.86 -0.19
C LEU A 88 -0.67 -2.95 0.78
N ILE A 89 -0.74 -1.65 0.50
CA ILE A 89 -0.16 -0.58 1.32
C ILE A 89 -1.30 0.19 1.99
N GLY A 90 -1.28 0.28 3.33
CA GLY A 90 -2.29 1.06 4.06
C GLY A 90 -1.90 2.54 4.14
N ASP A 91 -2.77 3.42 3.66
CA ASP A 91 -2.61 4.87 3.76
C ASP A 91 -3.35 5.43 4.96
N PHE A 92 -2.60 5.79 6.01
CA PHE A 92 -3.16 6.23 7.28
C PHE A 92 -3.07 7.75 7.45
N HIS A 93 -4.15 8.35 7.96
CA HIS A 93 -4.26 9.78 8.24
C HIS A 93 -4.78 10.02 9.65
N TYR A 94 -4.17 10.92 10.43
CA TYR A 94 -4.61 11.37 11.76
C TYR A 94 -4.73 10.30 12.86
N ASN A 95 -5.60 9.32 12.68
CA ASN A 95 -5.95 8.26 13.63
C ASN A 95 -5.24 6.92 13.36
N GLY A 96 -4.26 6.86 12.44
CA GLY A 96 -3.59 5.61 12.06
C GLY A 96 -3.06 4.77 13.22
N HIS A 97 -2.44 5.42 14.21
CA HIS A 97 -1.95 4.76 15.42
C HIS A 97 -3.07 4.09 16.24
N LYS A 98 -4.28 4.67 16.25
CA LYS A 98 -5.45 4.08 16.92
C LYS A 98 -5.98 2.89 16.13
N LEU A 99 -6.12 3.04 14.81
CA LEU A 99 -6.63 1.98 13.94
C LEU A 99 -5.72 0.74 13.98
N LEU A 100 -4.41 0.93 13.86
CA LEU A 100 -3.43 -0.15 13.94
C LEU A 100 -3.43 -0.87 15.30
N ALA A 101 -3.68 -0.14 16.40
CA ALA A 101 -3.78 -0.72 17.73
C ALA A 101 -5.12 -1.45 17.97
N SER A 102 -6.22 -0.92 17.41
CA SER A 102 -7.57 -1.46 17.58
C SER A 102 -7.87 -2.64 16.65
N VAL A 103 -7.19 -2.75 15.51
CA VAL A 103 -7.37 -3.84 14.53
C VAL A 103 -6.01 -4.46 14.19
N PRO A 104 -5.48 -5.35 15.06
CA PRO A 104 -4.18 -5.97 14.84
C PRO A 104 -4.10 -6.79 13.55
N GLU A 105 -5.20 -7.42 13.09
CA GLU A 105 -5.18 -8.17 11.82
C GLU A 105 -4.88 -7.24 10.64
N CYS A 106 -5.45 -6.03 10.60
CA CYS A 106 -5.14 -5.04 9.57
C CYS A 106 -3.65 -4.73 9.50
N ALA A 107 -3.02 -4.54 10.67
CA ALA A 107 -1.59 -4.29 10.76
C ALA A 107 -0.78 -5.48 10.21
N GLN A 108 -1.13 -6.70 10.60
CA GLN A 108 -0.42 -7.91 10.19
C GLN A 108 -0.60 -8.23 8.70
N THR A 109 -1.76 -7.92 8.13
CA THR A 109 -2.11 -8.23 6.74
C THR A 109 -1.43 -7.28 5.74
N LEU A 110 -1.31 -5.98 6.05
CA LEU A 110 -0.71 -5.02 5.12
C LEU A 110 0.78 -5.25 4.92
N ALA A 111 1.24 -5.16 3.67
CA ALA A 111 2.66 -5.32 3.33
C ALA A 111 3.52 -4.10 3.72
N LYS A 112 2.89 -2.93 3.89
CA LYS A 112 3.55 -1.66 4.23
C LYS A 112 2.55 -0.65 4.78
N TYR A 113 3.02 0.26 5.62
CA TYR A 113 2.25 1.42 6.07
C TYR A 113 2.79 2.72 5.45
N ARG A 114 1.90 3.57 4.94
CA ARG A 114 2.21 4.97 4.61
C ARG A 114 1.82 5.83 5.81
N ILE A 115 2.79 6.55 6.35
CA ILE A 115 2.59 7.54 7.41
C ILE A 115 2.92 8.93 6.86
N ASN A 116 2.08 9.93 7.16
CA ASN A 116 2.39 11.33 6.94
C ASN A 116 2.71 12.01 8.29
N PRO A 117 3.98 12.42 8.54
CA PRO A 117 4.39 13.11 9.77
C PRO A 117 3.56 14.37 10.09
N GLY A 118 3.08 15.08 9.08
CA GLY A 118 2.26 16.29 9.27
C GLY A 118 0.85 16.01 9.79
N ASN A 119 0.37 14.77 9.68
CA ASN A 119 -0.98 14.38 10.08
C ASN A 119 -0.99 13.54 11.37
N VAL A 120 0.15 13.12 11.91
CA VAL A 120 0.22 12.34 13.16
C VAL A 120 0.29 13.26 14.38
N GLY A 121 -0.80 13.98 14.62
CA GLY A 121 -0.95 14.85 15.80
C GLY A 121 -0.13 16.14 15.76
N ARG A 122 -0.58 17.16 16.49
CA ARG A 122 0.26 18.31 16.80
C ARG A 122 1.15 17.91 17.96
N GLY A 123 2.44 17.64 17.71
CA GLY A 123 3.41 17.73 18.78
C GLY A 123 3.25 19.11 19.45
N LYS A 124 3.38 19.17 20.78
CA LYS A 124 3.74 20.45 21.41
C LYS A 124 5.05 20.87 20.71
N ARG A 125 4.99 21.86 19.81
CA ARG A 125 6.18 22.64 19.47
C ARG A 125 6.59 23.31 20.78
N ARG A 126 7.61 22.74 21.41
CA ARG A 126 8.48 23.36 22.41
C ARG A 126 9.90 23.06 21.95
#